data_AF-A0A7X6WF01-F1
#
_entry.id   AF-A0A7X6WF01-F1
#
_cell.length_a   1.000
_cell.length_b   1.000
_cell.length_c   1.000
_cell.angle_alpha   90.00
_cell.angle_beta   90.00
_cell.angle_gamma   90.00
#
_symmetry.space_group_name_H-M   'P 1'
#
loop_
_entity.id
_entity.type
_entity.pdbx_description
1 polymer ?
#
loop_
_entity_poly.entity_id
_entity_poly.type
_entity_poly.pdbx_seq_one_letter_code
_entity_poly.pdbx_strand_id
1 'polypeptide(L)'
;MKSKQNLFMIFILVLSLVLSACTVADNSGESNNGDIEALNAQIEELNIQVNNLTEENAELISQLEELELELNNGGNPANSATSAQSLWDIGHEVMELIKTKDMAALSAYVHPTKGLMFTPYVHINSTFDQVFTPQEVADLPVDTTEYDWGYYYGTPVETQILLDFNDYYDEFIYDEDFLGANIIGVNAVVS
;
A
#
# COMPACT_ATOMS: atom_id res chain seq x y z
N MET A 1 8.92 21.05 59.61
CA MET A 1 10.20 20.31 59.41
C MET A 1 10.42 19.87 57.97
N LYS A 2 9.40 19.44 57.21
CA LYS A 2 9.56 19.01 55.80
C LYS A 2 10.02 20.11 54.81
N SER A 3 9.62 21.38 55.00
CA SER A 3 10.03 22.47 54.08
C SER A 3 11.51 22.86 54.20
N LYS A 4 12.11 22.78 55.40
CA LYS A 4 13.56 23.01 55.59
C LYS A 4 14.40 21.86 55.03
N GLN A 5 13.89 20.64 55.06
CA GLN A 5 14.52 19.47 54.44
C GLN A 5 14.53 19.58 52.91
N ASN A 6 13.42 19.99 52.29
CA ASN A 6 13.37 20.16 50.83
C ASN A 6 14.27 21.30 50.34
N LEU A 7 14.38 22.39 51.11
CA LEU A 7 15.29 23.50 50.79
C LEU A 7 16.77 23.08 50.91
N PHE A 8 17.10 22.27 51.91
CA PHE A 8 18.46 21.71 52.08
C PHE A 8 18.82 20.72 50.97
N MET A 9 17.85 19.93 50.49
CA MET A 9 18.05 18.98 49.39
C MET A 9 18.28 19.69 48.04
N ILE A 10 17.55 20.78 47.78
CA ILE A 10 17.76 21.61 46.57
C ILE A 10 19.10 22.34 46.64
N PHE A 11 19.50 22.84 47.81
CA PHE A 11 20.81 23.48 47.99
C PHE A 11 21.97 22.48 47.77
N ILE A 12 21.84 21.23 48.22
CA ILE A 12 22.80 20.16 47.95
C ILE A 12 22.87 19.82 46.45
N LEU A 13 21.72 19.75 45.76
CA LEU A 13 21.64 19.41 44.33
C LEU A 13 22.24 20.51 43.43
N VAL A 14 22.08 21.78 43.82
CA VAL A 14 22.69 22.91 43.11
C VAL A 14 24.19 23.03 43.44
N LEU A 15 24.60 22.73 44.67
CA LEU A 15 26.02 22.73 45.06
C LEU A 15 26.81 21.60 44.37
N SER A 16 26.19 20.42 44.14
CA SER A 16 26.80 19.33 43.38
C SER A 16 26.98 19.65 41.89
N LEU A 17 26.11 20.49 41.30
CA LEU A 17 26.21 20.87 39.89
C LEU A 17 27.31 21.91 39.61
N VAL A 18 27.77 22.65 40.62
CA VAL A 18 28.78 23.71 40.46
C VAL A 18 30.21 23.23 40.78
N LEU A 19 30.38 22.04 41.36
CA LEU A 19 31.70 21.46 41.70
C LEU A 19 32.31 20.57 40.60
N SER A 20 31.63 20.36 39.46
CA SER A 20 32.20 19.67 38.29
C SER A 20 32.98 20.60 37.34
N ALA A 21 33.16 21.87 37.71
CA ALA A 21 34.02 22.79 36.98
C ALA A 21 35.41 22.89 37.66
N CYS A 22 36.42 22.33 36.97
CA CYS A 22 37.87 22.40 37.23
C CYS A 22 38.36 21.46 38.37
N THR A 23 39.23 20.47 38.17
CA THR A 23 40.59 20.51 37.59
C THR A 23 41.17 19.09 37.42
N VAL A 24 42.15 18.98 36.53
CA VAL A 24 42.82 17.77 35.99
C VAL A 24 43.77 17.08 36.98
N ALA A 25 43.73 15.73 37.06
CA ALA A 25 44.91 14.84 37.24
C ALA A 25 44.56 13.33 37.09
N ASP A 26 45.05 12.75 35.99
CA ASP A 26 45.43 11.36 35.65
C ASP A 26 44.89 10.07 36.33
N ASN A 27 44.59 9.13 35.44
CA ASN A 27 44.68 7.65 35.49
C ASN A 27 43.59 6.81 36.19
N SER A 28 42.62 6.34 35.40
CA SER A 28 42.39 4.90 35.15
C SER A 28 41.40 4.74 33.99
N GLY A 29 41.91 4.30 32.85
CA GLY A 29 41.10 3.87 31.72
C GLY A 29 40.48 2.52 32.04
N GLU A 30 39.18 2.49 32.32
CA GLU A 30 38.41 1.26 32.37
C GLU A 30 36.95 1.57 32.05
N SER A 31 36.39 0.81 31.11
CA SER A 31 35.00 0.85 30.64
C SER A 31 34.58 1.89 29.59
N ASN A 32 35.39 2.09 28.54
CA ASN A 32 34.86 2.45 27.21
C ASN A 32 35.10 1.33 26.17
N ASN A 33 35.96 0.34 26.49
CA ASN A 33 36.42 -0.63 25.50
C ASN A 33 35.42 -1.77 25.24
N GLY A 34 34.66 -2.20 26.25
CA GLY A 34 33.68 -3.28 26.12
C GLY A 34 32.45 -2.90 25.30
N ASP A 35 31.95 -1.67 25.47
CA ASP A 35 30.82 -1.15 24.67
C ASP A 35 31.24 -0.88 23.21
N ILE A 36 32.49 -0.44 22.99
CA ILE A 36 33.07 -0.29 21.66
C ILE A 36 33.21 -1.65 20.97
N GLU A 37 33.65 -2.69 21.68
CA GLU A 37 33.79 -4.04 21.15
C GLU A 37 32.43 -4.67 20.79
N ALA A 38 31.43 -4.48 21.65
CA ALA A 38 30.05 -4.93 21.38
C ALA A 38 29.42 -4.19 20.18
N LEU A 39 29.66 -2.88 20.04
CA LEU A 39 29.15 -2.10 18.91
C LEU A 39 29.86 -2.47 17.60
N ASN A 40 31.17 -2.71 17.64
CA ASN A 40 31.92 -3.17 16.47
C ASN A 40 31.46 -4.57 16.01
N ALA A 41 31.11 -5.46 16.94
CA ALA A 41 30.53 -6.77 16.61
C ALA A 41 29.15 -6.65 15.94
N GLN A 42 28.30 -5.72 16.41
CA GLN A 42 27.00 -5.44 15.78
C GLN A 42 27.15 -4.81 14.39
N ILE A 43 28.13 -3.92 14.21
CA ILE A 43 28.44 -3.33 12.89
C ILE A 43 28.87 -4.43 11.91
N GLU A 44 29.68 -5.39 12.35
CA GLU A 44 30.10 -6.52 11.53
C GLU A 44 28.91 -7.41 11.13
N GLU A 45 28.04 -7.75 12.09
CA GLU A 45 26.82 -8.52 11.81
C GLU A 45 25.89 -7.78 10.84
N LEU A 46 25.71 -6.48 11.03
CA LEU A 46 24.87 -5.66 10.15
C LEU A 46 25.48 -5.55 8.75
N ASN A 47 26.81 -5.44 8.64
CA ASN A 47 27.50 -5.45 7.35
C ASN A 47 27.31 -6.78 6.62
N ILE A 48 27.36 -7.91 7.34
CA ILE A 48 27.07 -9.23 6.79
C ILE A 48 25.61 -9.30 6.29
N GLN A 49 24.65 -8.81 7.08
CA GLN A 49 23.24 -8.77 6.65
C GLN A 49 23.04 -7.89 5.42
N VAL A 50 23.65 -6.71 5.37
CA VAL A 50 23.57 -5.81 4.22
C VAL A 50 24.18 -6.47 2.98
N ASN A 51 25.31 -7.17 3.10
CA ASN A 51 25.92 -7.89 1.99
C ASN A 51 25.02 -9.03 1.49
N ASN A 52 24.49 -9.85 2.40
CA ASN A 52 23.58 -10.95 2.04
C ASN A 52 22.31 -10.43 1.34
N LEU A 53 21.70 -9.37 1.87
CA LEU A 53 20.53 -8.72 1.26
C LEU A 53 20.88 -8.08 -0.09
N THR A 54 22.10 -7.56 -0.24
CA THR A 54 22.56 -6.99 -1.52
C THR A 54 22.77 -8.09 -2.57
N GLU A 55 23.30 -9.25 -2.17
CA GLU A 55 23.44 -10.42 -3.02
C GLU A 55 22.08 -11.01 -3.42
N GLU A 56 21.16 -11.16 -2.47
CA GLU A 56 19.79 -11.60 -2.73
C GLU A 56 19.05 -10.66 -3.70
N ASN A 57 19.18 -9.35 -3.49
CA ASN A 57 18.60 -8.37 -4.42
C ASN A 57 19.25 -8.44 -5.81
N ALA A 58 20.57 -8.65 -5.91
CA ALA A 58 21.25 -8.80 -7.20
C ALA A 58 20.79 -10.07 -7.93
N GLU A 59 20.58 -11.17 -7.20
CA GLU A 59 20.07 -12.42 -7.76
C GLU A 59 18.61 -12.27 -8.23
N LEU A 60 17.75 -11.65 -7.44
CA LEU A 60 16.36 -11.36 -7.82
C LEU A 60 16.30 -10.43 -9.05
N ILE A 61 17.16 -9.42 -9.14
CA ILE A 61 17.26 -8.55 -10.32
C ILE A 61 17.67 -9.36 -11.56
N SER A 62 18.63 -10.29 -11.42
CA SER A 62 19.04 -11.16 -12.53
C SER A 62 17.92 -12.08 -12.98
N GLN A 63 17.13 -12.63 -12.04
CA GLN A 63 15.97 -13.48 -12.37
C GLN A 63 14.86 -12.67 -13.07
N LEU A 64 14.64 -11.42 -12.66
CA LEU A 64 13.70 -10.52 -13.32
C LEU A 64 14.15 -10.15 -14.73
N GLU A 65 15.45 -9.89 -14.94
CA GLU A 65 16.02 -9.63 -16.27
C GLU A 65 15.90 -10.86 -17.19
N GLU A 66 16.16 -12.06 -16.68
CA GLU A 66 15.98 -13.30 -17.43
C GLU A 66 14.51 -13.52 -17.80
N LEU A 67 13.58 -13.30 -16.87
CA LEU A 67 12.14 -13.41 -17.13
C LEU A 67 11.66 -12.35 -18.15
N GLU A 68 12.18 -11.13 -18.09
CA GLU A 68 11.90 -10.07 -19.08
C GLU A 68 12.44 -10.44 -20.47
N LEU A 69 13.60 -11.09 -20.54
CA LEU A 69 14.16 -11.59 -21.80
C LEU A 69 13.36 -12.77 -22.36
N GLU A 70 12.81 -13.65 -21.53
CA GLU A 70 11.91 -14.72 -21.96
C GLU A 70 10.58 -14.17 -22.52
N LEU A 71 10.03 -13.13 -21.88
CA LEU A 71 8.85 -12.42 -22.38
C LEU A 71 9.12 -11.69 -23.71
N ASN A 72 10.31 -11.12 -23.89
CA ASN A 72 10.68 -10.38 -25.09
C ASN A 72 11.11 -11.29 -26.27
N ASN A 73 11.77 -12.43 -26.02
CA ASN A 73 12.17 -13.38 -27.07
C ASN A 73 11.02 -14.27 -27.57
N GLY A 74 9.87 -14.30 -26.88
CA GLY A 74 8.60 -14.80 -27.40
C GLY A 74 7.90 -13.84 -28.39
N GLY A 75 8.43 -12.63 -28.59
CA GLY A 75 7.84 -11.58 -29.41
C GLY A 75 8.50 -11.42 -30.78
N ASN A 76 7.92 -12.05 -31.80
CA ASN A 76 8.08 -11.63 -33.20
C ASN A 76 7.75 -10.12 -33.33
N PRO A 77 8.37 -9.31 -34.22
CA PRO A 77 8.13 -7.86 -34.33
C PRO A 77 6.70 -7.46 -34.78
N ALA A 78 5.76 -8.39 -34.79
CA ALA A 78 4.32 -8.17 -34.92
C ALA A 78 3.65 -7.69 -33.61
N ASN A 79 4.38 -7.65 -32.49
CA ASN A 79 3.84 -7.45 -31.15
C ASN A 79 3.58 -5.99 -30.70
N SER A 80 3.54 -5.02 -31.62
CA SER A 80 2.86 -3.75 -31.30
C SER A 80 1.33 -3.89 -31.32
N ALA A 81 0.80 -4.92 -31.99
CA ALA A 81 -0.62 -5.29 -31.95
C ALA A 81 -0.93 -6.22 -30.75
N THR A 82 0.07 -6.93 -30.21
CA THR A 82 -0.10 -7.95 -29.16
C THR A 82 -0.23 -7.35 -27.76
N SER A 83 0.35 -6.18 -27.48
CA SER A 83 0.07 -5.46 -26.24
C SER A 83 -1.36 -4.93 -26.20
N ALA A 84 -1.88 -4.40 -27.31
CA ALA A 84 -3.27 -3.96 -27.39
C ALA A 84 -4.26 -5.12 -27.41
N GLN A 85 -3.97 -6.20 -28.14
CA GLN A 85 -4.81 -7.40 -28.15
C GLN A 85 -4.84 -8.09 -26.79
N SER A 86 -3.69 -8.20 -26.10
CA SER A 86 -3.66 -8.75 -24.73
C SER A 86 -4.38 -7.86 -23.72
N LEU A 87 -4.24 -6.52 -23.81
CA LEU A 87 -4.99 -5.60 -22.95
C LEU A 87 -6.50 -5.64 -23.23
N TRP A 88 -6.89 -5.83 -24.49
CA TRP A 88 -8.28 -6.04 -24.87
C TRP A 88 -8.84 -7.34 -24.28
N ASP A 89 -8.11 -8.44 -24.43
CA ASP A 89 -8.52 -9.75 -23.91
C ASP A 89 -8.65 -9.71 -22.37
N ILE A 90 -7.69 -9.08 -21.66
CA ILE A 90 -7.75 -8.86 -20.21
C ILE A 90 -8.96 -7.98 -19.84
N GLY A 91 -9.18 -6.88 -20.57
CA GLY A 91 -10.33 -6.00 -20.33
C GLY A 91 -11.66 -6.72 -20.51
N HIS A 92 -11.75 -7.58 -21.54
CA HIS A 92 -12.94 -8.39 -21.80
C HIS A 92 -13.17 -9.41 -20.69
N GLU A 93 -12.12 -10.12 -20.26
CA GLU A 93 -12.18 -11.08 -19.16
C GLU A 93 -12.63 -10.40 -17.85
N VAL A 94 -12.04 -9.26 -17.48
CA VAL A 94 -12.47 -8.49 -16.30
C VAL A 94 -13.95 -8.09 -16.40
N MET A 95 -14.41 -7.65 -17.57
CA MET A 95 -15.83 -7.31 -17.78
C MET A 95 -16.74 -8.54 -17.70
N GLU A 96 -16.29 -9.73 -18.11
CA GLU A 96 -17.05 -10.97 -17.94
C GLU A 96 -17.17 -11.32 -16.45
N LEU A 97 -16.08 -11.23 -15.69
CA LEU A 97 -16.05 -11.47 -14.25
C LEU A 97 -16.96 -10.48 -13.50
N ILE A 98 -16.92 -9.20 -13.90
CA ILE A 98 -17.86 -8.19 -13.41
C ILE A 98 -19.27 -8.67 -13.74
N LYS A 99 -19.65 -8.84 -15.02
CA LYS A 99 -21.00 -9.28 -15.44
C LYS A 99 -21.55 -10.47 -14.66
N THR A 100 -20.72 -11.49 -14.39
CA THR A 100 -21.15 -12.70 -13.66
C THR A 100 -21.08 -12.57 -12.14
N LYS A 101 -20.71 -11.39 -11.63
CA LYS A 101 -20.46 -11.07 -10.22
C LYS A 101 -19.44 -12.02 -9.57
N ASP A 102 -18.47 -12.53 -10.33
CA ASP A 102 -17.42 -13.43 -9.83
C ASP A 102 -16.28 -12.61 -9.20
N MET A 103 -16.56 -12.05 -8.03
CA MET A 103 -15.61 -11.18 -7.32
C MET A 103 -14.40 -11.95 -6.77
N ALA A 104 -14.57 -13.26 -6.52
CA ALA A 104 -13.47 -14.12 -6.12
C ALA A 104 -12.42 -14.24 -7.23
N ALA A 105 -12.84 -14.47 -8.48
CA ALA A 105 -11.93 -14.45 -9.62
C ALA A 105 -11.41 -13.04 -9.92
N LEU A 106 -12.26 -12.01 -9.82
CA LEU A 106 -11.87 -10.61 -10.05
C LEU A 106 -10.74 -10.17 -9.10
N SER A 107 -10.73 -10.68 -7.86
CA SER A 107 -9.71 -10.35 -6.85
C SER A 107 -8.27 -10.58 -7.34
N ALA A 108 -8.05 -11.52 -8.27
CA ALA A 108 -6.73 -11.80 -8.84
C ALA A 108 -6.18 -10.66 -9.72
N TYR A 109 -7.05 -9.77 -10.21
CA TYR A 109 -6.68 -8.59 -11.01
C TYR A 109 -6.45 -7.35 -10.15
N VAL A 110 -6.76 -7.43 -8.85
CA VAL A 110 -6.68 -6.29 -7.92
C VAL A 110 -5.23 -6.10 -7.48
N HIS A 111 -4.75 -4.86 -7.56
CA HIS A 111 -3.38 -4.54 -7.17
C HIS A 111 -3.19 -4.77 -5.66
N PRO A 112 -2.17 -5.55 -5.22
CA PRO A 112 -2.07 -6.03 -3.84
C PRO A 112 -1.97 -4.92 -2.78
N THR A 113 -1.38 -3.78 -3.13
CA THR A 113 -1.23 -2.64 -2.22
C THR A 113 -2.12 -1.42 -2.53
N LYS A 114 -2.66 -1.32 -3.75
CA LYS A 114 -3.48 -0.15 -4.16
C LYS A 114 -4.97 -0.44 -4.08
N GLY A 115 -5.36 -1.72 -4.08
CA GLY A 115 -6.74 -2.13 -4.03
C GLY A 115 -7.52 -1.84 -5.32
N LEU A 116 -8.83 -2.06 -5.23
CA LEU A 116 -9.83 -1.73 -6.24
C LEU A 116 -10.77 -0.69 -5.64
N MET A 117 -11.00 0.39 -6.38
CA MET A 117 -11.86 1.49 -5.96
C MET A 117 -13.14 1.48 -6.79
N PHE A 118 -14.28 1.60 -6.12
CA PHE A 118 -15.56 1.85 -6.78
C PHE A 118 -16.01 3.26 -6.48
N THR A 119 -16.49 3.96 -7.51
CA THR A 119 -17.04 5.30 -7.38
C THR A 119 -18.24 5.45 -8.32
N PRO A 120 -19.37 6.01 -7.85
CA PRO A 120 -20.56 6.15 -8.68
C PRO A 120 -20.41 7.23 -9.75
N TYR A 121 -19.40 8.10 -9.65
CA TYR A 121 -19.20 9.24 -10.53
C TYR A 121 -17.74 9.46 -10.90
N VAL A 122 -17.50 10.25 -11.96
CA VAL A 122 -16.17 10.51 -12.52
C VAL A 122 -15.21 11.29 -11.58
N HIS A 123 -15.72 11.85 -10.48
CA HIS A 123 -14.91 12.62 -9.53
C HIS A 123 -14.37 11.70 -8.43
N ILE A 124 -13.09 11.34 -8.57
CA ILE A 124 -12.38 10.47 -7.63
C ILE A 124 -11.87 11.28 -6.44
N ASN A 125 -12.16 10.81 -5.23
CA ASN A 125 -11.53 11.25 -3.99
C ASN A 125 -10.99 10.05 -3.21
N SER A 126 -9.69 9.77 -3.36
CA SER A 126 -9.01 8.66 -2.69
C SER A 126 -9.00 8.71 -1.15
N THR A 127 -9.49 9.80 -0.55
CA THR A 127 -9.63 9.92 0.91
C THR A 127 -10.97 9.37 1.41
N PHE A 128 -12.01 9.39 0.56
CA PHE A 128 -13.38 9.06 0.94
C PHE A 128 -13.99 7.93 0.13
N ASP A 129 -13.53 7.72 -1.11
CA ASP A 129 -14.01 6.64 -1.95
C ASP A 129 -13.60 5.29 -1.36
N GLN A 130 -14.48 4.30 -1.48
CA GLN A 130 -14.24 2.97 -0.93
C GLN A 130 -13.18 2.25 -1.78
N VAL A 131 -12.11 1.81 -1.13
CA VAL A 131 -11.01 1.05 -1.73
C VAL A 131 -10.88 -0.28 -1.01
N PHE A 132 -10.92 -1.37 -1.77
CA PHE A 132 -10.91 -2.73 -1.26
C PHE A 132 -9.63 -3.46 -1.65
N THR A 133 -9.03 -4.16 -0.70
CA THR A 133 -7.93 -5.10 -0.94
C THR A 133 -8.41 -6.30 -1.78
N PRO A 134 -7.50 -7.10 -2.38
CA PRO A 134 -7.91 -8.31 -3.10
C PRO A 134 -8.79 -9.24 -2.28
N GLN A 135 -8.45 -9.45 -1.00
CA GLN A 135 -9.23 -10.32 -0.13
C GLN A 135 -10.62 -9.75 0.14
N GLU A 136 -10.72 -8.45 0.44
CA GLU A 136 -12.02 -7.79 0.64
C GLU A 136 -12.87 -7.90 -0.62
N VAL A 137 -12.31 -7.68 -1.81
CA VAL A 137 -13.03 -7.86 -3.09
C VAL A 137 -13.60 -9.26 -3.21
N ALA A 138 -12.84 -10.30 -2.90
CA ALA A 138 -13.33 -11.69 -2.96
C ALA A 138 -14.52 -11.95 -2.02
N ASP A 139 -14.59 -11.24 -0.89
CA ASP A 139 -15.59 -11.41 0.14
C ASP A 139 -16.82 -10.48 -0.02
N LEU A 140 -16.73 -9.43 -0.86
CA LEU A 140 -17.80 -8.45 -1.12
C LEU A 140 -19.20 -9.06 -1.41
N PRO A 141 -19.35 -10.16 -2.19
CA PRO A 141 -20.67 -10.73 -2.49
C PRO A 141 -21.44 -11.23 -1.26
N VAL A 142 -20.74 -11.58 -0.18
CA VAL A 142 -21.33 -12.08 1.07
C VAL A 142 -21.27 -11.06 2.21
N ASP A 143 -20.62 -9.91 1.99
CA ASP A 143 -20.58 -8.83 2.96
C ASP A 143 -21.93 -8.08 2.95
N THR A 144 -22.50 -7.91 4.14
CA THR A 144 -23.76 -7.18 4.35
C THR A 144 -23.53 -5.80 4.97
N THR A 145 -22.28 -5.35 5.01
CA THR A 145 -21.91 -4.01 5.51
C THR A 145 -22.44 -2.95 4.55
N GLU A 146 -23.19 -1.99 5.07
CA GLU A 146 -23.54 -0.79 4.33
C GLU A 146 -22.34 0.17 4.32
N TYR A 147 -21.92 0.58 3.13
CA TYR A 147 -20.87 1.58 2.95
C TYR A 147 -21.47 2.92 2.54
N ASP A 148 -20.72 3.98 2.83
CA ASP A 148 -20.98 5.30 2.27
C ASP A 148 -20.28 5.42 0.91
N TRP A 149 -21.08 5.41 -0.15
CA TRP A 149 -20.60 5.55 -1.53
C TRP A 149 -20.68 6.99 -2.05
N GLY A 150 -20.92 7.96 -1.17
CA GLY A 150 -21.08 9.36 -1.52
C GLY A 150 -22.55 9.76 -1.58
N TYR A 151 -22.93 10.58 -2.58
CA TYR A 151 -24.25 11.20 -2.64
C TYR A 151 -24.83 11.13 -4.04
N TYR A 152 -26.11 10.83 -4.15
CA TYR A 152 -26.83 10.88 -5.43
C TYR A 152 -26.75 12.27 -6.05
N TYR A 153 -26.45 12.31 -7.35
CA TYR A 153 -26.51 13.53 -8.15
C TYR A 153 -27.97 13.89 -8.47
N GLY A 154 -28.49 15.03 -7.98
CA GLY A 154 -29.85 15.46 -8.31
C GLY A 154 -30.51 16.41 -7.31
N THR A 155 -31.83 16.59 -7.47
CA THR A 155 -32.68 17.43 -6.61
C THR A 155 -33.90 16.62 -6.12
N PRO A 156 -34.27 16.68 -4.83
CA PRO A 156 -33.67 17.48 -3.77
C PRO A 156 -32.25 17.03 -3.38
N VAL A 157 -31.51 17.97 -2.79
CA VAL A 157 -30.06 17.93 -2.56
C VAL A 157 -29.62 16.69 -1.78
N GLU A 158 -28.60 16.01 -2.34
CA GLU A 158 -27.62 15.12 -1.70
C GLU A 158 -28.20 14.10 -0.71
N THR A 159 -28.93 13.12 -1.22
CA THR A 159 -29.20 11.88 -0.46
C THR A 159 -27.94 11.02 -0.47
N GLN A 160 -27.47 10.63 0.71
CA GLN A 160 -26.32 9.76 0.86
C GLN A 160 -26.62 8.38 0.27
N ILE A 161 -25.65 7.80 -0.42
CA ILE A 161 -25.72 6.45 -0.97
C ILE A 161 -25.19 5.51 0.12
N LEU A 162 -26.10 5.03 0.97
CA LEU A 162 -25.82 4.02 1.99
C LEU A 162 -26.38 2.69 1.50
N LEU A 163 -25.51 1.84 0.96
CA LEU A 163 -25.88 0.57 0.35
C LEU A 163 -24.84 -0.49 0.73
N ASP A 164 -25.28 -1.75 0.85
CA ASP A 164 -24.34 -2.87 0.80
C ASP A 164 -23.77 -3.04 -0.62
N PHE A 165 -22.76 -3.90 -0.75
CA PHE A 165 -22.10 -4.11 -2.04
C PHE A 165 -23.06 -4.64 -3.11
N ASN A 166 -24.01 -5.51 -2.76
CA ASN A 166 -24.86 -6.14 -3.76
C ASN A 166 -25.86 -5.13 -4.33
N ASP A 167 -26.46 -4.30 -3.47
CA ASP A 167 -27.36 -3.23 -3.89
C ASP A 167 -26.61 -2.17 -4.69
N TYR A 168 -25.40 -1.77 -4.23
CA TYR A 168 -24.55 -0.83 -4.96
C TYR A 168 -24.12 -1.37 -6.33
N TYR A 169 -23.77 -2.66 -6.40
CA TYR A 169 -23.35 -3.32 -7.62
C TYR A 169 -24.45 -3.24 -8.70
N ASP A 170 -25.68 -3.58 -8.33
CA ASP A 170 -26.82 -3.64 -9.25
C ASP A 170 -27.22 -2.23 -9.73
N GLU A 171 -26.98 -1.19 -8.94
CA GLU A 171 -27.32 0.19 -9.29
C GLU A 171 -26.19 0.94 -10.03
N PHE A 172 -24.91 0.66 -9.75
CA PHE A 172 -23.80 1.49 -10.23
C PHE A 172 -22.68 0.75 -10.97
N ILE A 173 -22.51 -0.57 -10.78
CA ILE A 173 -21.36 -1.30 -11.37
C ILE A 173 -21.74 -1.96 -12.69
N TYR A 174 -22.86 -2.69 -12.72
CA TYR A 174 -23.32 -3.41 -13.93
C TYR A 174 -24.84 -3.30 -14.06
N ASP A 175 -25.31 -2.08 -14.26
CA ASP A 175 -26.73 -1.73 -14.44
C ASP A 175 -27.28 -2.06 -15.84
N GLU A 176 -26.40 -2.25 -16.82
CA GLU A 176 -26.72 -2.56 -18.22
C GLU A 176 -25.79 -3.65 -18.81
N ASP A 177 -26.19 -4.31 -19.91
CA ASP A 177 -25.34 -5.32 -20.56
C ASP A 177 -24.24 -4.72 -21.43
N PHE A 178 -23.17 -4.24 -20.78
CA PHE A 178 -22.01 -3.62 -21.46
C PHE A 178 -21.27 -4.57 -22.41
N LEU A 179 -21.21 -5.87 -22.12
CA LEU A 179 -20.60 -6.86 -23.01
C LEU A 179 -21.45 -7.20 -24.23
N GLY A 180 -22.76 -6.95 -24.18
CA GLY A 180 -23.68 -7.10 -25.30
C GLY A 180 -23.74 -5.88 -26.23
N ALA A 181 -22.93 -4.85 -26.01
CA ALA A 181 -22.98 -3.61 -26.78
C ALA A 181 -22.59 -3.82 -28.26
N ASN A 182 -23.31 -3.16 -29.17
CA ASN A 182 -23.08 -3.27 -30.62
C ASN A 182 -21.74 -2.65 -31.08
N ILE A 183 -21.22 -1.68 -30.31
CA ILE A 183 -20.01 -0.92 -30.63
C ILE A 183 -19.20 -0.80 -29.35
N ILE A 184 -17.90 -1.07 -29.43
CA ILE A 184 -16.97 -0.83 -28.34
C ILE A 184 -15.87 0.13 -28.81
N GLY A 185 -15.66 1.20 -28.04
CA GLY A 185 -14.63 2.20 -28.32
C GLY A 185 -13.36 1.93 -27.51
N VAL A 186 -12.26 1.64 -28.18
CA VAL A 186 -10.92 1.60 -27.55
C VAL A 186 -10.27 2.96 -27.77
N ASN A 187 -10.07 3.70 -26.68
CA ASN A 187 -9.51 5.06 -26.71
C ASN A 187 -10.29 6.02 -27.64
N ALA A 188 -11.61 5.81 -27.74
CA ALA A 188 -12.52 6.56 -28.59
C ALA A 188 -13.91 6.68 -27.93
N VAL A 189 -14.56 7.84 -28.08
CA VAL A 189 -15.94 8.05 -27.61
C VAL A 189 -16.89 7.42 -28.62
N VAL A 190 -17.81 6.59 -28.12
CA VAL A 190 -18.95 6.05 -28.86
C VAL A 190 -20.21 6.76 -28.36
N SER A 191 -21.04 7.24 -29.29
CA SER A 191 -22.27 8.01 -29.02
C SER A 191 -23.43 7.50 -29.85
#